data_AF-A0A915HTS7-F1
#
_entry.id   AF-A0A915HTS7-F1
#
_cell.length_a   1.000
_cell.length_b   1.000
_cell.length_c   1.000
_cell.angle_alpha   90.00
_cell.angle_beta   90.00
_cell.angle_gamma   90.00
#
_symmetry.space_group_name_H-M   'P 1'
#
loop_
_entity.id
_entity.type
_entity.pdbx_description
1 polymer ?
#
loop_
_entity_poly.entity_id
_entity_poly.type
_entity_poly.pdbx_seq_one_letter_code
_entity_poly.pdbx_strand_id
1 'polypeptide(L)'
;MPKFSLKDARNFYRRAQYGLSMANYTAILKHLPAEAPKLETEFLLCFEQFRQELRIENYSIDQINDYFLLFSDIFKFSAEFYVQWANFLSVNGLYEEASLCFMQSLRIQDAIPQLDASIINAAYSGLRGLKDHLVDQWHFRMLNDRVRNESYDRAIKLAIRSLKKQKSKTDSISVLTKRMKDR
;
A
#
# COMPACT_ATOMS: atom_id res chain seq x y z
N MET A 1 -34.24 -6.57 21.95
CA MET A 1 -32.97 -6.54 21.18
C MET A 1 -33.04 -7.57 20.06
N PRO A 2 -32.53 -7.28 18.85
CA PRO A 2 -32.45 -8.28 17.80
C PRO A 2 -31.63 -9.47 18.32
N LYS A 3 -32.16 -10.68 18.15
CA LYS A 3 -31.54 -11.91 18.63
C LYS A 3 -30.50 -12.34 17.59
N PHE A 4 -29.28 -11.83 17.70
CA PHE A 4 -28.17 -12.27 16.84
C PHE A 4 -27.78 -13.70 17.20
N SER A 5 -27.57 -14.56 16.21
CA SER A 5 -27.19 -15.95 16.44
C SER A 5 -26.26 -16.49 15.36
N LEU A 6 -25.35 -17.40 15.73
CA LEU A 6 -24.46 -18.07 14.77
C LEU A 6 -25.25 -18.90 13.75
N LYS A 7 -26.40 -19.45 14.17
CA LYS A 7 -27.30 -20.18 13.27
C LYS A 7 -27.84 -19.26 12.19
N ASP A 8 -28.25 -18.05 12.55
CA ASP A 8 -28.77 -17.06 11.61
C ASP A 8 -27.67 -16.51 10.72
N ALA A 9 -26.48 -16.21 11.26
CA ALA A 9 -25.30 -15.82 10.46
C ALA A 9 -25.03 -16.82 9.33
N ARG A 10 -24.90 -18.11 9.68
CA ARG A 10 -24.66 -19.19 8.71
C ARG A 10 -25.82 -19.37 7.72
N ASN A 11 -27.05 -19.15 8.14
CA ASN A 11 -28.22 -19.20 7.26
C ASN A 11 -28.23 -18.04 6.26
N PHE A 12 -27.90 -16.82 6.70
CA PHE A 12 -27.77 -15.65 5.83
C PHE A 12 -26.64 -15.83 4.82
N TYR A 13 -25.50 -16.36 5.25
CA TYR A 13 -24.39 -16.70 4.35
C TYR A 13 -24.83 -17.67 3.24
N ARG A 14 -25.53 -18.76 3.58
CA ARG A 14 -26.05 -19.72 2.59
C ARG A 14 -27.07 -19.13 1.61
N ARG A 15 -27.75 -18.05 2.01
CA ARG A 15 -28.72 -17.33 1.19
C ARG A 15 -28.09 -16.19 0.38
N ALA A 16 -26.76 -16.07 0.37
CA ALA A 16 -26.03 -14.96 -0.25
C ALA A 16 -26.48 -13.59 0.25
N GLN A 17 -26.83 -13.50 1.53
CA GLN A 17 -27.14 -12.24 2.21
C GLN A 17 -25.94 -11.88 3.10
N TYR A 18 -24.82 -11.50 2.48
CA TYR A 18 -23.54 -11.42 3.20
C TYR A 18 -23.51 -10.26 4.19
N GLY A 19 -24.11 -9.11 3.88
CA GLY A 19 -24.27 -8.01 4.85
C GLY A 19 -24.99 -8.42 6.13
N LEU A 20 -26.11 -9.15 6.05
CA LEU A 20 -26.84 -9.65 7.22
C LEU A 20 -26.03 -10.71 8.00
N SER A 21 -25.32 -11.58 7.28
CA SER A 21 -24.42 -12.56 7.87
C SER A 21 -23.30 -11.88 8.66
N MET A 22 -22.63 -10.89 8.04
CA MET A 22 -21.57 -10.10 8.67
C MET A 22 -22.07 -9.34 9.89
N ALA A 23 -23.25 -8.74 9.83
CA ALA A 23 -23.85 -8.06 10.98
C ALA A 23 -24.05 -9.01 12.17
N ASN A 24 -24.51 -10.25 11.93
CA ASN A 24 -24.66 -11.26 12.98
C ASN A 24 -23.32 -11.70 13.56
N TYR A 25 -22.34 -12.04 12.74
CA TYR A 25 -21.00 -12.39 13.23
C TYR A 25 -20.40 -11.25 14.06
N THR A 26 -20.48 -10.02 13.55
CA THR A 26 -19.91 -8.84 14.22
C THR A 26 -20.58 -8.58 15.56
N ALA A 27 -21.91 -8.69 15.64
CA ALA A 27 -22.63 -8.53 16.91
C ALA A 27 -22.20 -9.59 17.93
N ILE A 28 -22.06 -10.85 17.50
CA ILE A 28 -21.63 -11.96 18.38
C ILE A 28 -20.21 -11.73 18.86
N LEU A 29 -19.28 -11.40 17.96
CA LEU A 29 -17.87 -11.21 18.29
C LEU A 29 -17.61 -9.96 19.15
N LYS A 30 -18.46 -8.93 19.04
CA LYS A 30 -18.45 -7.81 20.00
C LYS A 30 -18.83 -8.23 21.42
N HIS A 31 -19.84 -9.10 21.56
CA HIS A 31 -20.30 -9.55 22.86
C HIS A 31 -19.44 -10.69 23.44
N LEU A 32 -18.80 -11.48 22.57
CA LEU A 32 -18.01 -12.67 22.91
C LEU A 32 -16.67 -12.66 22.17
N PRO A 33 -15.75 -11.72 22.49
CA PRO A 33 -14.48 -11.58 21.77
C PRO A 33 -13.56 -12.81 21.91
N ALA A 34 -13.72 -13.59 23.00
CA ALA A 34 -12.98 -14.83 23.20
C ALA A 34 -13.27 -15.91 22.13
N GLU A 35 -14.38 -15.80 21.42
CA GLU A 35 -14.74 -16.71 20.33
C GLU A 35 -14.14 -16.30 18.98
N ALA A 36 -13.52 -15.11 18.88
CA ALA A 36 -12.97 -14.60 17.61
C ALA A 36 -12.00 -15.57 16.94
N PRO A 37 -11.00 -16.17 17.62
CA PRO A 37 -10.08 -17.11 16.97
C PRO A 37 -10.77 -18.37 16.43
N LYS A 38 -11.87 -18.82 17.09
CA LYS A 38 -12.60 -20.01 16.67
C LYS A 38 -13.49 -19.76 15.46
N LEU A 39 -13.98 -18.53 15.33
CA LEU A 39 -14.89 -18.11 14.27
C LEU A 39 -14.18 -17.38 13.12
N GLU A 40 -12.88 -17.13 13.25
CA GLU A 40 -12.08 -16.35 12.30
C GLU A 40 -12.20 -16.88 10.88
N THR A 41 -11.98 -18.18 10.66
CA THR A 41 -12.07 -18.76 9.31
C THR A 41 -13.46 -18.60 8.70
N GLU A 42 -14.53 -18.85 9.47
CA GLU A 42 -15.91 -18.66 8.99
C GLU A 42 -16.22 -17.20 8.69
N PHE A 43 -15.72 -16.30 9.55
CA PHE A 43 -15.85 -14.86 9.37
C PHE A 43 -15.14 -14.38 8.11
N LEU A 44 -13.90 -14.80 7.89
CA LEU A 44 -13.09 -14.37 6.75
C LEU A 44 -13.66 -14.88 5.41
N LEU A 45 -14.22 -16.08 5.37
CA LEU A 45 -14.96 -16.58 4.20
C LEU A 45 -16.20 -15.72 3.91
N CYS A 46 -16.96 -15.36 4.95
CA CYS A 46 -18.09 -14.46 4.81
C CYS A 46 -17.65 -13.06 4.36
N PHE A 47 -16.54 -12.57 4.91
CA PHE A 47 -15.98 -11.27 4.63
C PHE A 47 -15.50 -11.17 3.17
N GLU A 48 -14.87 -12.21 2.64
CA GLU A 48 -14.50 -12.28 1.22
C GLU A 48 -15.69 -12.02 0.28
N GLN A 49 -16.83 -12.64 0.57
CA GLN A 49 -18.05 -12.45 -0.22
C GLN A 49 -18.68 -11.07 0.02
N PHE A 50 -18.73 -10.62 1.28
CA PHE A 50 -19.25 -9.31 1.63
C PHE A 50 -18.48 -8.16 0.96
N ARG A 51 -17.16 -8.29 0.80
CA ARG A 51 -16.35 -7.30 0.07
C ARG A 51 -16.78 -7.11 -1.39
N GLN A 52 -17.30 -8.16 -2.03
CA GLN A 52 -17.82 -8.05 -3.38
C GLN A 52 -19.13 -7.25 -3.39
N GLU A 53 -20.00 -7.43 -2.38
CA GLU A 53 -21.21 -6.61 -2.20
C GLU A 53 -20.85 -5.13 -1.99
N LEU A 54 -19.89 -4.85 -1.10
CA LEU A 54 -19.40 -3.49 -0.85
C LEU A 54 -18.93 -2.78 -2.13
N ARG A 55 -18.30 -3.52 -3.04
CA ARG A 55 -17.83 -2.98 -4.32
C ARG A 55 -18.97 -2.67 -5.28
N ILE A 56 -20.00 -3.53 -5.33
CA ILE A 56 -21.16 -3.37 -6.22
C ILE A 56 -22.04 -2.21 -5.77
N GLU A 57 -22.26 -2.09 -4.46
CA GLU A 57 -23.13 -1.08 -3.87
C GLU A 57 -22.48 0.31 -3.77
N ASN A 58 -21.20 0.44 -4.16
CA ASN A 58 -20.45 1.70 -4.26
C ASN A 58 -20.45 2.50 -2.95
N TYR A 59 -20.12 1.83 -1.85
CA TYR A 59 -19.99 2.44 -0.52
C TYR A 59 -18.97 3.57 -0.50
N SER A 60 -19.21 4.59 0.32
CA SER A 60 -18.24 5.67 0.53
C SER A 60 -17.00 5.17 1.28
N ILE A 61 -15.89 5.89 1.13
CA ILE A 61 -14.64 5.62 1.86
C ILE A 61 -14.89 5.64 3.38
N ASP A 62 -15.73 6.56 3.87
CA ASP A 62 -16.07 6.63 5.29
C ASP A 62 -16.76 5.36 5.79
N GLN A 63 -17.71 4.82 5.02
CA GLN A 63 -18.39 3.58 5.39
C GLN A 63 -17.43 2.38 5.37
N ILE A 64 -16.51 2.34 4.40
CA ILE A 64 -15.46 1.32 4.35
C ILE A 64 -14.57 1.41 5.59
N ASN A 65 -14.20 2.63 5.99
CA ASN A 65 -13.38 2.87 7.19
C ASN A 65 -14.11 2.49 8.48
N ASP A 66 -15.41 2.72 8.57
CA ASP A 66 -16.22 2.28 9.72
C ASP A 66 -16.15 0.75 9.89
N TYR A 67 -16.28 -0.01 8.79
CA TYR A 67 -16.12 -1.46 8.82
C TYR A 67 -14.68 -1.87 9.18
N PHE A 68 -13.67 -1.16 8.69
CA PHE A 68 -12.28 -1.44 9.04
C PHE A 68 -12.04 -1.29 10.55
N LEU A 69 -12.44 -0.16 11.13
CA LEU A 69 -12.30 0.10 12.57
C LEU A 69 -13.02 -0.96 13.39
N LEU A 70 -14.22 -1.34 12.95
CA LEU A 70 -15.05 -2.36 13.57
C LEU A 70 -14.40 -3.75 13.59
N PHE A 71 -13.86 -4.20 12.45
CA PHE A 71 -13.32 -5.54 12.32
C PHE A 71 -11.89 -5.63 12.83
N SER A 72 -11.09 -4.56 12.70
CA SER A 72 -9.73 -4.52 13.24
C SER A 72 -9.70 -4.57 14.77
N ASP A 73 -10.72 -4.04 15.45
CA ASP A 73 -10.86 -4.20 16.90
C ASP A 73 -11.10 -5.67 17.29
N ILE A 74 -11.93 -6.38 16.52
CA ILE A 74 -12.24 -7.80 16.73
C ILE A 74 -11.02 -8.69 16.40
N PHE A 75 -10.36 -8.41 15.27
CA PHE A 75 -9.31 -9.24 14.67
C PHE A 75 -7.92 -8.59 14.72
N LYS A 76 -7.61 -7.88 15.80
CA LYS A 76 -6.35 -7.12 15.98
C LYS A 76 -5.06 -7.92 15.79
N PHE A 77 -5.10 -9.24 15.97
CA PHE A 77 -3.95 -10.14 15.83
C PHE A 77 -4.10 -11.13 14.67
N SER A 78 -5.08 -10.93 13.79
CA SER A 78 -5.28 -11.76 12.60
C SER A 78 -4.47 -11.18 11.43
N ALA A 79 -3.34 -11.80 11.13
CA ALA A 79 -2.56 -11.45 9.94
C ALA A 79 -3.37 -11.66 8.65
N GLU A 80 -4.17 -12.73 8.58
CA GLU A 80 -4.99 -13.04 7.41
C GLU A 80 -6.06 -11.96 7.16
N PHE A 81 -6.74 -11.48 8.21
CA PHE A 81 -7.67 -10.37 8.11
C PHE A 81 -7.02 -9.15 7.46
N TYR A 82 -5.84 -8.75 7.92
CA TYR A 82 -5.13 -7.60 7.37
C TYR A 82 -4.73 -7.81 5.91
N VAL A 83 -4.33 -9.01 5.49
CA VAL A 83 -4.07 -9.33 4.08
C VAL A 83 -5.34 -9.22 3.24
N GLN A 84 -6.44 -9.81 3.70
CA GLN A 84 -7.71 -9.72 2.99
C GLN A 84 -8.20 -8.27 2.88
N TRP A 85 -8.10 -7.49 3.95
CA TRP A 85 -8.46 -6.08 3.95
C TRP A 85 -7.57 -5.26 3.02
N ALA A 86 -6.25 -5.49 3.04
CA ALA A 86 -5.31 -4.82 2.16
C ALA A 86 -5.61 -5.10 0.67
N ASN A 87 -5.92 -6.34 0.32
CA ASN A 87 -6.32 -6.72 -1.04
C ASN A 87 -7.59 -5.97 -1.48
N PHE A 88 -8.55 -5.79 -0.58
CA PHE A 88 -9.75 -5.01 -0.85
C PHE A 88 -9.45 -3.55 -1.14
N LEU A 89 -8.68 -2.92 -0.25
CA LEU A 89 -8.28 -1.51 -0.38
C LEU A 89 -7.50 -1.27 -1.67
N SER A 90 -6.56 -2.17 -2.01
CA SER A 90 -5.76 -2.09 -3.23
C SER A 90 -6.62 -2.13 -4.50
N VAL A 91 -7.65 -2.97 -4.55
CA VAL A 91 -8.57 -3.05 -5.70
C VAL A 91 -9.41 -1.78 -5.83
N ASN A 92 -9.69 -1.09 -4.73
CA ASN A 92 -10.43 0.17 -4.70
C ASN A 92 -9.52 1.42 -4.84
N GLY A 93 -8.22 1.24 -5.12
CA GLY A 93 -7.29 2.35 -5.32
C GLY A 93 -6.78 3.02 -4.04
N LEU A 94 -7.12 2.47 -2.87
CA LEU A 94 -6.69 2.96 -1.55
C LEU A 94 -5.32 2.35 -1.20
N TYR A 95 -4.30 2.73 -1.97
CA TYR A 95 -2.99 2.09 -1.94
C TYR A 95 -2.19 2.36 -0.65
N GLU A 96 -2.31 3.57 -0.09
CA GLU A 96 -1.61 3.92 1.14
C GLU A 96 -2.14 3.09 2.32
N GLU A 97 -3.45 3.02 2.48
CA GLU A 97 -4.12 2.24 3.52
C GLU A 97 -3.90 0.74 3.33
N ALA A 98 -3.92 0.26 2.08
CA ALA A 98 -3.57 -1.12 1.76
C ALA A 98 -2.14 -1.45 2.21
N SER A 99 -1.18 -0.55 1.99
CA SER A 99 0.21 -0.75 2.40
C SER A 99 0.35 -0.84 3.92
N LEU A 100 -0.38 -0.01 4.67
CA LEU A 100 -0.41 -0.05 6.14
C LEU A 100 -0.94 -1.39 6.63
N CYS A 101 -1.99 -1.93 6.00
CA CYS A 101 -2.57 -3.22 6.34
C CYS A 101 -1.60 -4.37 6.05
N PHE A 102 -0.94 -4.40 4.88
CA PHE A 102 0.06 -5.43 4.60
C PHE A 102 1.25 -5.38 5.58
N MET A 103 1.73 -4.17 5.92
CA MET A 103 2.78 -4.02 6.93
C MET A 103 2.32 -4.50 8.31
N GLN A 104 1.07 -4.25 8.68
CA GLN A 104 0.51 -4.72 9.94
C GLN A 104 0.44 -6.25 10.00
N SER A 105 0.06 -6.91 8.90
CA SER A 105 0.11 -8.38 8.80
C SER A 105 1.51 -8.92 9.04
N LEU A 106 2.55 -8.28 8.49
CA LEU A 106 3.95 -8.70 8.69
C LEU A 106 4.44 -8.44 10.12
N ARG A 107 4.01 -7.35 10.76
CA ARG A 107 4.35 -7.07 12.17
C ARG A 107 3.75 -8.08 13.14
N ILE A 108 2.51 -8.51 12.89
CA ILE A 108 1.86 -9.56 13.67
C ILE A 108 2.65 -10.87 13.53
N GLN A 109 3.19 -11.15 12.34
CA GLN A 109 4.05 -12.31 12.12
C GLN A 109 5.35 -12.26 12.92
N ASP A 110 6.03 -11.12 12.96
CA ASP A 110 7.27 -10.99 13.74
C ASP A 110 7.04 -11.27 15.24
N ALA A 111 5.80 -11.06 15.72
CA ALA A 111 5.38 -11.41 17.07
C ALA A 111 4.93 -12.87 17.24
N ILE A 112 4.54 -13.58 16.17
CA ILE A 112 4.00 -14.95 16.18
C ILE A 112 4.75 -15.82 15.15
N PRO A 113 5.88 -16.46 15.52
CA PRO A 113 6.78 -17.12 14.57
C PRO A 113 6.22 -18.33 13.78
N GLN A 114 4.98 -18.76 14.04
CA GLN A 114 4.40 -20.02 13.52
C GLN A 114 3.27 -19.83 12.49
N LEU A 115 3.07 -18.62 11.97
CA LEU A 115 2.01 -18.39 10.97
C LEU A 115 2.33 -19.07 9.63
N ASP A 116 1.27 -19.34 8.88
CA ASP A 116 1.34 -19.90 7.53
C ASP A 116 2.18 -19.02 6.58
N ALA A 117 3.18 -19.64 5.95
CA ALA A 117 4.03 -19.03 4.94
C ALA A 117 3.23 -18.45 3.75
N SER A 118 2.05 -18.99 3.47
CA SER A 118 1.15 -18.47 2.43
C SER A 118 0.73 -17.03 2.69
N ILE A 119 0.39 -16.69 3.94
CA ILE A 119 -0.06 -15.35 4.36
C ILE A 119 1.11 -14.37 4.25
N ILE A 120 2.30 -14.79 4.67
CA ILE A 120 3.52 -13.98 4.59
C ILE A 120 3.84 -13.65 3.13
N ASN A 121 3.83 -14.66 2.27
CA ASN A 121 4.09 -14.49 0.84
C ASN A 121 3.05 -13.58 0.19
N ALA A 122 1.77 -13.70 0.58
CA ALA A 122 0.71 -12.83 0.12
C ALA A 122 0.94 -11.36 0.55
N ALA A 123 1.30 -11.11 1.81
CA ALA A 123 1.57 -9.76 2.31
C ALA A 123 2.77 -9.10 1.61
N TYR A 124 3.89 -9.83 1.44
CA TYR A 124 5.06 -9.33 0.72
C TYR A 124 4.76 -9.07 -0.76
N SER A 125 4.04 -9.98 -1.41
CA SER A 125 3.65 -9.82 -2.81
C SER A 125 2.71 -8.63 -3.01
N GLY A 126 1.77 -8.43 -2.08
CA GLY A 126 0.90 -7.26 -2.02
C GLY A 126 1.68 -5.95 -1.93
N LEU A 127 2.58 -5.81 -0.96
CA LEU A 127 3.44 -4.62 -0.83
C LEU A 127 4.29 -4.36 -2.07
N ARG A 128 4.84 -5.43 -2.66
CA ARG A 128 5.62 -5.31 -3.89
C ARG A 128 4.76 -4.80 -5.05
N GLY A 129 3.51 -5.25 -5.15
CA GLY A 129 2.55 -4.78 -6.15
C GLY A 129 2.16 -3.31 -5.99
N LEU A 130 2.16 -2.79 -4.75
CA LEU A 130 1.84 -1.38 -4.47
C LEU A 130 2.99 -0.41 -4.75
N LYS A 131 4.22 -0.90 -4.95
CA LYS A 131 5.42 -0.06 -5.05
C LYS A 131 5.34 1.00 -6.15
N ASP A 132 4.70 0.66 -7.27
CA ASP A 132 4.55 1.54 -8.43
C ASP A 132 3.55 2.68 -8.17
N HIS A 133 2.65 2.49 -7.18
CA HIS A 133 1.62 3.45 -6.81
C HIS A 133 2.04 4.36 -5.64
N LEU A 134 2.93 3.89 -4.77
CA LEU A 134 3.38 4.63 -3.57
C LEU A 134 4.62 5.48 -3.82
N VAL A 135 5.40 5.14 -4.84
CA VAL A 135 6.67 5.81 -5.12
C VAL A 135 6.73 6.17 -6.59
N ASP A 136 6.87 7.46 -6.89
CA ASP A 136 7.19 7.94 -8.22
C ASP A 136 8.56 7.40 -8.65
N GLN A 137 8.55 6.26 -9.35
CA GLN A 137 9.77 5.53 -9.76
C GLN A 137 10.69 6.32 -10.67
N TRP A 138 10.21 7.44 -11.21
CA TRP A 138 10.97 8.35 -12.06
C TRP A 138 12.22 8.88 -11.34
N HIS A 139 12.18 9.10 -10.02
CA HIS A 139 13.32 9.62 -9.27
C HIS A 139 14.36 8.54 -8.90
N PHE A 140 13.93 7.29 -8.70
CA PHE A 140 14.83 6.21 -8.26
C PHE A 140 15.58 5.51 -9.40
N ARG A 141 14.96 5.39 -10.59
CA ARG A 141 15.67 4.86 -11.76
C ARG A 141 16.86 5.76 -12.16
N MET A 142 16.74 7.08 -12.00
CA MET A 142 17.88 7.98 -12.21
C MET A 142 18.99 7.77 -11.17
N LEU A 143 18.66 7.58 -9.89
CA LEU A 143 19.68 7.42 -8.85
C LEU A 143 20.46 6.10 -8.95
N ASN A 144 19.84 5.01 -9.43
CA ASN A 144 20.47 3.69 -9.49
C ASN A 144 20.99 3.27 -10.88
N ASP A 145 20.83 4.09 -11.93
CA ASP A 145 21.36 3.78 -13.26
C ASP A 145 22.80 4.30 -13.43
N ARG A 146 23.76 3.40 -13.20
CA ARG A 146 25.20 3.70 -13.32
C ARG A 146 25.59 4.26 -14.69
N VAL A 147 25.09 3.66 -15.76
CA VAL A 147 25.46 4.03 -17.15
C VAL A 147 24.95 5.43 -17.47
N ARG A 148 23.72 5.72 -17.06
CA ARG A 148 23.11 7.03 -17.25
C ARG A 148 23.80 8.10 -16.39
N ASN A 149 24.12 7.79 -15.14
CA ASN A 149 24.85 8.70 -14.24
C ASN A 149 26.26 9.03 -14.76
N GLU A 150 26.99 8.05 -15.27
CA GLU A 150 28.29 8.25 -15.92
C GLU A 150 28.19 9.09 -17.20
N SER A 151 27.07 8.97 -17.92
CA SER A 151 26.83 9.75 -19.14
C SER A 151 26.51 11.21 -18.82
N TYR A 152 25.70 11.46 -17.78
CA TYR A 152 25.45 12.82 -17.28
C TYR A 152 26.73 13.47 -16.75
N ASP A 153 27.53 12.76 -15.96
CA ASP A 153 28.80 13.28 -15.45
C ASP A 153 29.77 13.67 -16.58
N ARG A 154 29.87 12.84 -17.63
CA ARG A 154 30.66 13.17 -18.83
C ARG A 154 30.14 14.42 -19.54
N ALA A 155 28.82 14.51 -19.75
CA ALA A 155 28.21 15.67 -20.40
C ALA A 155 28.46 16.97 -19.62
N ILE A 156 28.30 16.93 -18.29
CA ILE A 156 28.56 18.07 -17.40
C ILE A 156 30.03 18.49 -17.47
N LYS A 157 30.97 17.54 -17.39
CA LYS A 157 32.41 17.82 -17.50
C LYS A 157 32.77 18.45 -18.85
N LEU A 158 32.17 17.98 -19.95
CA LEU A 158 32.35 18.55 -21.29
C LEU A 158 31.81 19.98 -21.37
N ALA A 159 30.61 20.23 -20.85
CA ALA A 159 30.01 21.56 -20.82
C ALA A 159 30.87 22.55 -20.02
N ILE A 160 31.35 22.16 -18.84
CA ILE A 160 32.25 22.99 -18.01
C ILE A 160 33.55 23.32 -18.76
N ARG A 161 34.16 22.34 -19.44
CA ARG A 161 35.37 22.57 -20.24
C ARG A 161 35.10 23.54 -21.40
N SER A 162 33.98 23.38 -22.10
CA SER A 162 33.57 24.28 -23.17
C SER A 162 33.40 25.71 -22.67
N LEU A 163 32.69 25.90 -21.56
CA LEU A 163 32.46 27.20 -20.93
C LEU A 163 33.78 27.87 -20.49
N LYS A 164 34.71 27.11 -19.89
CA LYS A 164 36.05 27.64 -19.53
C LYS A 164 36.86 28.07 -20.76
N LYS A 165 36.80 27.30 -21.85
CA LYS A 165 37.47 27.62 -23.12
C LYS A 165 36.87 28.88 -23.77
N GLN A 166 35.56 29.02 -23.73
CA GLN A 166 34.89 30.24 -24.20
C GLN A 166 35.30 31.45 -23.37
N LYS A 167 35.27 31.35 -22.04
CA LYS A 167 35.68 32.43 -21.13
C LYS A 167 37.13 32.89 -21.35
N SER A 168 38.08 31.96 -21.41
CA SER A 168 39.50 32.29 -21.67
C SER A 168 39.72 32.96 -23.03
N LYS A 169 38.95 32.58 -24.06
CA LYS A 169 38.99 33.22 -25.38
C LYS A 169 38.45 34.65 -25.33
N THR A 170 37.35 34.87 -24.62
CA THR A 170 36.76 36.20 -24.40
C THR A 170 37.71 37.11 -23.61
N ASP A 171 38.36 36.58 -22.56
CA ASP A 171 39.33 37.30 -21.75
C ASP A 171 40.60 37.67 -22.54
N SER A 172 41.05 36.79 -23.45
CA SER A 172 42.20 37.09 -24.32
C SER A 172 41.88 38.20 -25.33
N ILE A 173 40.66 38.21 -25.89
CA ILE A 173 40.20 39.24 -26.84
C ILE A 173 40.02 40.59 -26.13
N SER A 174 39.51 40.60 -24.90
CA SER A 174 39.35 41.84 -24.11
C SER A 174 40.70 42.47 -23.74
N VAL A 175 41.71 41.65 -23.42
CA VAL A 175 43.08 42.13 -23.14
C VAL A 175 43.73 42.72 -24.39
N LEU A 176 43.58 42.07 -25.54
CA LEU A 176 44.12 42.57 -26.81
C LEU A 176 43.46 43.89 -27.25
N THR A 177 42.14 43.98 -27.16
CA THR A 177 41.40 45.20 -27.52
C THR A 177 41.69 46.37 -26.58
N LYS A 178 41.96 46.11 -25.29
CA LYS A 178 42.40 47.16 -24.35
C LYS A 178 43.78 47.71 -24.73
N ARG A 179 44.75 46.84 -25.04
CA ARG A 179 46.10 47.25 -25.48
C ARG A 179 46.12 48.02 -26.80
N MET A 180 45.15 47.80 -27.68
CA MET A 180 45.01 48.56 -28.93
C MET A 180 44.37 49.94 -28.75
N LYS A 181 43.60 50.15 -27.67
CA LYS A 181 43.03 51.47 -27.33
C LYS A 181 43.98 52.35 -26.53
N ASP A 182 44.93 51.74 -25.83
CA ASP A 182 45.95 52.44 -25.01
C ASP A 182 47.20 52.84 -25.84
N ARG A 183 47.16 52.70 -27.18
CA ARG A 183 48.18 53.16 -28.13
C ARG A 183 47.60 54.25 -29.02
#